data_AF-D1B022-F1
#
_entry.id   AF-D1B022-F1
#
_cell.length_a   1.000
_cell.length_b   1.000
_cell.length_c   1.000
_cell.angle_alpha   90.00
_cell.angle_beta   90.00
_cell.angle_gamma   90.00
#
_symmetry.space_group_name_H-M   'P 1'
#
loop_
_entity.id
_entity.type
_entity.pdbx_description
1 polymer ?
#
loop_
_entity_poly.entity_id
_entity_poly.type
_entity_poly.pdbx_seq_one_letter_code
_entity_poly.pdbx_strand_id
1 'polypeptide(L)'
;MEVNLIAESLKFLVLGMSTVFMFLVLMVFVLNLQAQIITKYFPASKENINVGNSTLELSQKGNLAIVAAIAASLKSYKQSK
;
A
#
# COMPACT_ATOMS: atom_id res chain seq x y z
N MET A 1 9.79 52.40 -22.51
CA MET A 1 10.28 51.06 -22.88
C MET A 1 9.12 50.34 -23.55
N GLU A 2 9.28 49.88 -24.79
CA GLU A 2 8.21 49.17 -25.49
C GLU A 2 8.07 47.76 -24.90
N VAL A 3 6.99 47.53 -24.16
CA VAL A 3 6.66 46.22 -23.62
C VAL A 3 6.00 45.39 -24.72
N ASN A 4 6.71 44.38 -25.20
CA ASN A 4 6.15 43.43 -26.15
C ASN A 4 5.22 42.46 -25.40
N LEU A 5 3.91 42.74 -25.41
CA LEU A 5 2.88 42.00 -24.67
C LEU A 5 2.89 40.49 -24.98
N ILE A 6 3.22 40.11 -26.22
CA ILE A 6 3.39 38.71 -26.63
C ILE A 6 4.57 38.06 -25.91
N ALA A 7 5.72 38.76 -25.85
CA ALA A 7 6.91 38.25 -25.18
C ALA A 7 6.71 38.14 -23.67
N GLU A 8 5.95 39.06 -23.08
CA GLU A 8 5.62 39.05 -21.66
C GLU A 8 4.67 37.89 -21.31
N SER A 9 3.65 37.67 -22.13
CA SER A 9 2.69 36.57 -21.96
C SER A 9 3.36 35.20 -22.09
N LEU A 10 4.34 35.06 -22.99
CA LEU A 10 5.13 33.83 -23.13
C LEU A 10 5.99 33.56 -21.88
N LYS A 11 6.59 34.60 -21.29
CA LYS A 11 7.33 34.46 -20.02
C LYS A 11 6.41 34.00 -18.89
N PHE A 12 5.21 34.56 -18.79
CA PHE A 12 4.23 34.14 -17.79
C PHE A 12 3.73 32.70 -18.02
N LEU A 13 3.56 32.27 -19.27
CA LEU A 13 3.21 30.88 -19.59
C LEU A 13 4.29 29.92 -19.09
N VAL A 14 5.55 30.18 -19.44
CA VAL A 14 6.68 29.33 -19.02
C VAL A 14 6.85 29.36 -17.50
N LEU A 15 6.72 30.53 -16.88
CA LEU A 15 6.84 30.68 -15.43
C LEU A 15 5.72 29.92 -14.69
N GLY A 16 4.47 30.03 -15.14
CA GLY A 16 3.32 29.36 -14.55
C GLY A 16 3.43 27.84 -14.68
N MET A 17 3.73 27.35 -15.88
CA MET A 17 3.87 25.92 -16.14
C MET A 17 5.06 25.32 -15.38
N SER A 18 6.20 26.01 -15.34
CA SER A 18 7.38 25.56 -14.60
C SER A 18 7.14 25.53 -13.09
N THR A 19 6.42 26.51 -12.55
CA THR A 19 6.13 26.57 -11.10
C THR A 19 5.23 25.42 -10.68
N VAL A 20 4.16 25.16 -11.44
CA VAL A 20 3.25 24.04 -11.16
C VAL A 20 3.98 22.71 -11.31
N PHE A 21 4.79 22.55 -12.37
CA PHE A 21 5.59 21.34 -12.57
C PHE A 21 6.55 21.08 -11.40
N MET A 22 7.29 22.11 -10.97
CA MET A 22 8.21 21.99 -9.84
C MET A 22 7.49 21.66 -8.54
N PHE A 23 6.30 22.24 -8.32
CA PHE A 23 5.46 21.90 -7.18
C PHE A 23 5.04 20.42 -7.19
N LEU A 24 4.63 19.88 -8.34
CA LEU A 24 4.27 18.46 -8.46
C LEU A 24 5.45 17.54 -8.19
N VAL A 25 6.64 17.86 -8.71
CA VAL A 25 7.88 17.09 -8.43
C VAL A 25 8.17 17.07 -6.94
N LEU A 26 8.08 18.22 -6.27
CA LEU A 26 8.27 18.33 -4.82
C LEU A 26 7.21 17.51 -4.07
N MET A 27 5.95 17.54 -4.54
CA MET A 27 4.85 16.77 -3.96
C MET A 27 5.12 15.26 -4.03
N VAL A 28 5.61 14.75 -5.18
CA VAL A 28 6.04 13.35 -5.32
C VAL A 28 7.17 13.02 -4.34
N PHE A 29 8.15 13.90 -4.16
CA PHE A 29 9.25 13.69 -3.20
C PHE A 29 8.73 13.57 -1.77
N VAL A 30 7.83 14.49 -1.38
CA VAL A 30 7.19 14.48 -0.06
C VAL A 30 6.36 13.23 0.16
N LEU A 31 5.60 12.77 -0.84
CA LEU A 31 4.84 11.52 -0.75
C LEU A 31 5.75 10.30 -0.57
N ASN A 32 6.89 10.25 -1.27
CA ASN A 32 7.87 9.18 -1.09
C ASN A 32 8.48 9.20 0.31
N LEU A 33 8.78 10.38 0.85
CA LEU A 33 9.27 10.52 2.22
C LEU A 33 8.22 10.06 3.24
N GLN A 34 6.96 10.48 3.05
CA GLN A 34 5.84 10.02 3.87
C GLN A 34 5.71 8.49 3.81
N ALA A 35 5.81 7.87 2.63
CA ALA A 35 5.73 6.42 2.48
C ALA A 35 6.83 5.68 3.26
N GLN A 36 8.07 6.20 3.27
CA GLN A 36 9.15 5.63 4.08
C GLN A 36 8.90 5.78 5.58
N ILE A 37 8.43 6.94 6.02
CA ILE A 37 8.08 7.20 7.42
C ILE A 37 6.96 6.24 7.86
N ILE A 38 5.88 6.15 7.09
CA ILE A 38 4.76 5.26 7.36
C ILE A 38 5.23 3.81 7.44
N THR A 39 6.05 3.34 6.50
CA THR A 39 6.58 1.97 6.52
C THR A 39 7.44 1.67 7.75
N LYS A 40 8.13 2.69 8.29
CA LYS A 40 8.98 2.54 9.47
C LYS A 40 8.21 2.54 10.79
N TYR A 41 7.20 3.40 10.94
CA TYR A 41 6.42 3.55 12.18
C TYR A 41 5.16 2.68 12.22
N PHE A 42 4.57 2.41 11.05
CA PHE A 42 3.46 1.50 10.84
C PHE A 42 3.89 0.44 9.83
N PRO A 43 4.81 -0.47 10.20
CA PRO A 43 5.13 -1.60 9.33
C PRO A 43 3.83 -2.35 9.10
N ALA A 44 3.31 -2.28 7.87
CA ALA A 44 2.26 -3.19 7.44
C ALA A 44 2.80 -4.58 7.74
N SER A 45 2.11 -5.29 8.64
CA SER A 45 2.48 -6.64 9.02
C SER A 45 2.72 -7.38 7.72
N LYS A 46 3.96 -7.83 7.51
CA LYS A 46 4.33 -8.54 6.30
C LYS A 46 3.63 -9.89 6.42
N GLU A 47 2.35 -9.94 6.12
CA GLU A 47 1.78 -11.17 5.65
C GLU A 47 2.57 -11.44 4.38
N ASN A 48 3.49 -12.39 4.48
CA ASN A 48 4.26 -12.86 3.36
C ASN A 48 3.24 -13.40 2.36
N ILE A 49 2.73 -12.55 1.49
CA ILE A 49 2.06 -12.98 0.27
C ILE A 49 3.20 -13.55 -0.57
N ASN A 50 3.56 -14.80 -0.23
CA ASN A 50 4.28 -15.67 -1.12
C ASN A 50 3.41 -15.76 -2.37
N VAL A 51 3.76 -14.99 -3.40
CA VAL A 51 3.25 -15.20 -4.76
C VAL A 51 3.92 -16.49 -5.27
N GLY A 52 3.57 -17.59 -4.61
CA GLY A 52 3.91 -18.93 -4.97
C GLY A 52 2.61 -19.67 -5.01
N ASN A 53 2.00 -19.75 -6.21
CA ASN A 53 1.13 -20.83 -6.71
C ASN A 53 0.43 -21.73 -5.67
N SER A 54 -0.18 -21.19 -4.61
CA SER A 54 -0.66 -21.98 -3.46
C SER A 54 -2.10 -21.62 -3.08
N THR A 55 -2.94 -21.42 -4.08
CA THR A 55 -4.40 -21.38 -3.88
C THR A 55 -4.96 -22.75 -3.46
N LEU A 56 -4.17 -23.83 -3.52
CA LEU A 56 -4.61 -25.19 -3.18
C LEU A 56 -4.25 -25.64 -1.75
N GLU A 57 -3.19 -25.15 -1.11
CA GLU A 57 -2.83 -25.63 0.25
C GLU A 57 -3.49 -24.84 1.39
N LEU A 58 -3.85 -23.57 1.18
CA LEU A 58 -4.44 -22.75 2.24
C LEU A 58 -5.85 -23.21 2.62
N SER A 59 -6.62 -23.68 1.64
CA SER A 59 -7.97 -24.24 1.87
C SER A 59 -7.90 -25.54 2.68
N GLN A 60 -6.97 -26.44 2.35
CA GLN A 60 -6.86 -27.72 3.06
C GLN A 60 -6.41 -27.55 4.51
N LYS A 61 -5.47 -26.63 4.79
CA LYS A 61 -4.97 -26.38 6.15
C LYS A 61 -6.02 -25.69 7.05
N GLY A 62 -6.80 -24.77 6.49
CA GLY A 62 -7.92 -24.13 7.20
C GLY A 62 -9.03 -25.12 7.56
N ASN A 63 -9.41 -25.99 6.62
CA ASN A 63 -10.41 -27.04 6.87
C ASN A 63 -9.90 -28.10 7.86
N LEU A 64 -8.61 -28.47 7.80
CA LEU A 64 -8.01 -29.41 8.76
C LEU A 64 -8.04 -28.86 10.20
N ALA A 65 -7.73 -27.58 10.38
CA ALA A 65 -7.76 -26.94 11.69
C ALA A 65 -9.19 -26.90 12.28
N ILE A 66 -10.18 -26.62 11.44
CA ILE A 66 -11.60 -26.65 11.83
C ILE A 66 -12.03 -28.07 12.22
N VAL A 67 -11.70 -29.08 11.41
CA VAL A 67 -12.03 -30.49 11.69
C VAL A 67 -11.33 -30.98 12.97
N ALA A 68 -10.07 -30.57 13.20
CA ALA A 68 -9.34 -30.90 14.43
C ALA A 68 -9.97 -30.25 15.68
N ALA A 69 -10.44 -29.01 15.58
CA ALA A 69 -11.14 -28.33 16.68
C ALA A 69 -12.48 -29.02 17.03
N ILE A 70 -13.23 -29.44 16.01
CA ILE A 70 -14.49 -30.18 16.18
C ILE A 70 -14.21 -31.57 16.78
N ALA A 71 -13.20 -32.28 16.30
CA ALA A 71 -12.81 -33.58 16.85
C ALA A 71 -12.33 -33.50 18.31
N ALA A 72 -11.56 -32.46 18.65
CA ALA A 72 -11.07 -32.23 20.01
C ALA A 72 -12.22 -31.95 21.00
N SER A 73 -13.20 -31.14 20.60
CA SER A 73 -14.37 -30.84 21.41
C SER A 73 -15.26 -32.06 21.65
N LEU A 74 -15.50 -32.88 20.61
CA LEU A 74 -16.21 -34.16 20.74
C LEU A 74 -15.47 -35.16 21.66
N LYS A 75 -14.15 -35.28 21.52
CA LYS A 75 -13.33 -36.14 22.38
C LYS A 75 -13.38 -35.67 23.84
N SER A 76 -13.25 -34.37 24.08
CA SER A 76 -13.32 -33.80 25.44
C SER A 76 -14.68 -34.01 26.09
N TYR A 77 -15.77 -33.89 25.32
CA TYR A 77 -17.12 -34.19 25.81
C TYR A 77 -17.29 -35.66 26.19
N LYS A 78 -16.79 -36.59 25.37
CA LYS A 78 -16.84 -38.03 25.64
C LYS A 78 -15.93 -38.47 26.79
N GLN A 79 -14.85 -37.75 27.06
CA GLN A 79 -13.93 -38.03 28.17
C GLN A 79 -14.39 -37.40 29.50
N SER A 80 -15.22 -36.37 29.44
CA SER A 80 -15.84 -35.71 30.61
C SER A 80 -17.14 -36.38 31.07
N LYS A 81 -17.56 -37.48 30.42
CA LYS A 81 -18.72 -38.30 30.77
C LYS A 81 -18.29 -39.73 31.03
#